data_AF-A0A133VBB4-F1
#
_entry.id   AF-A0A133VBB4-F1
#
_cell.length_a   1.000
_cell.length_b   1.000
_cell.length_c   1.000
_cell.angle_alpha   90.00
_cell.angle_beta   90.00
_cell.angle_gamma   90.00
#
_symmetry.space_group_name_H-M   'P 1'
#
loop_
_entity.id
_entity.type
_entity.pdbx_description
1 polymer ?
#
loop_
_entity_poly.entity_id
_entity_poly.type
_entity_poly.pdbx_seq_one_letter_code
_entity_poly.pdbx_strand_id
1 'polypeptide(L)'
;MAKKKEKRSRKVGSAGRFGPRYGERIRKRVKAIEEEEKGNHFCPQCGAKSVHRVSAGVWKCERCEVKFTGGAYTPKGHKIKIPSRESAEEIEEIE
;
A
#
# COMPACT_ATOMS: atom_id res chain seq x y z
N MET A 1 -20.30 -21.55 22.45
CA MET A 1 -18.84 -21.43 22.68
C MET A 1 -18.19 -20.82 21.45
N ALA A 2 -17.74 -19.56 21.50
CA ALA A 2 -17.07 -18.94 20.36
C ALA A 2 -15.65 -19.53 20.20
N LYS A 3 -15.38 -20.18 19.06
CA LYS A 3 -14.04 -20.75 18.78
C LYS A 3 -13.00 -19.63 18.74
N LYS A 4 -11.95 -19.74 19.56
CA LYS A 4 -10.78 -18.86 19.54
C LYS A 4 -10.17 -18.91 18.14
N LYS A 5 -10.13 -17.79 17.43
CA LYS A 5 -9.59 -17.71 16.07
C LYS A 5 -8.06 -17.81 16.13
N GLU A 6 -7.52 -19.01 16.03
CA GLU A 6 -6.08 -19.24 16.01
C GLU A 6 -5.43 -18.57 14.79
N LYS A 7 -4.29 -17.89 15.01
CA LYS A 7 -3.50 -17.32 13.92
C LYS A 7 -2.98 -18.45 13.03
N ARG A 8 -3.47 -18.50 11.79
CA ARG A 8 -3.10 -19.52 10.79
C ARG A 8 -1.62 -19.51 10.40
N SER A 9 -0.91 -18.42 10.61
CA SER A 9 0.53 -18.33 10.32
C SER A 9 1.27 -17.46 11.32
N ARG A 10 2.52 -17.82 11.63
CA ARG A 10 3.39 -17.05 12.54
C ARG A 10 3.93 -15.77 11.90
N LYS A 11 4.46 -15.85 10.67
CA LYS A 11 5.20 -14.74 10.03
C LYS A 11 4.63 -14.32 8.66
N VAL A 12 4.26 -15.30 7.83
CA VAL A 12 4.02 -15.10 6.39
C VAL A 12 2.75 -14.33 6.04
N GLY A 13 1.68 -14.40 6.84
CA GLY A 13 0.45 -13.66 6.56
C GLY A 13 -0.14 -13.98 5.17
N SER A 14 -0.51 -12.94 4.41
CA SER A 14 -1.07 -13.07 3.06
C SER A 14 -0.11 -13.71 2.05
N ALA A 15 1.19 -13.49 2.22
CA ALA A 15 2.24 -14.09 1.39
C ALA A 15 2.41 -15.60 1.62
N GLY A 16 1.66 -16.20 2.56
CA GLY A 16 1.58 -17.64 2.74
C GLY A 16 1.10 -18.39 1.49
N ARG A 17 0.33 -17.74 0.60
CA ARG A 17 -0.15 -18.32 -0.67
C ARG A 17 0.98 -18.78 -1.60
N PHE A 18 2.17 -18.20 -1.47
CA PHE A 18 3.30 -18.53 -2.32
C PHE A 18 4.00 -19.83 -1.89
N GLY A 19 3.72 -20.33 -0.68
CA GLY A 19 4.40 -21.50 -0.12
C GLY A 19 5.91 -21.26 0.02
N PRO A 20 6.77 -22.23 -0.33
CA PRO A 20 8.22 -22.09 -0.22
C PRO A 20 8.87 -21.25 -1.33
N ARG A 21 8.12 -20.82 -2.35
CA ARG A 21 8.65 -20.16 -3.56
C ARG A 21 9.08 -18.69 -3.30
N TYR A 22 9.94 -18.18 -4.18
CA TYR A 22 10.40 -16.78 -4.27
C TYR A 22 11.27 -16.25 -3.11
N GLY A 23 11.59 -17.09 -2.12
CA GLY A 23 12.46 -16.69 -1.01
C GLY A 23 11.78 -15.76 0.01
N GLU A 24 12.48 -15.42 1.09
CA GLU A 24 11.90 -14.65 2.19
C GLU A 24 11.78 -13.14 1.90
N ARG A 25 12.83 -12.52 1.33
CA ARG A 25 12.90 -11.07 1.10
C ARG A 25 11.77 -10.57 0.20
N ILE A 26 11.52 -11.27 -0.91
CA ILE A 26 10.46 -10.93 -1.86
C ILE A 26 9.09 -11.09 -1.19
N ARG A 27 8.86 -12.20 -0.48
CA ARG A 27 7.59 -12.44 0.24
C ARG A 27 7.32 -11.40 1.33
N LYS A 28 8.35 -10.93 2.05
CA LYS A 28 8.22 -9.85 3.03
C LYS A 28 7.78 -8.54 2.37
N ARG A 29 8.38 -8.18 1.23
CA ARG A 29 8.01 -6.97 0.48
C ARG A 29 6.58 -7.05 -0.05
N VAL A 30 6.21 -8.18 -0.66
CA VAL A 30 4.86 -8.39 -1.18
C VAL A 30 3.82 -8.35 -0.06
N LYS A 31 4.11 -8.97 1.09
CA LYS A 31 3.24 -8.90 2.26
C LYS A 31 2.99 -7.45 2.69
N ALA A 32 4.04 -6.62 2.78
CA ALA A 32 3.91 -5.22 3.17
C ALA A 32 3.03 -4.44 2.19
N ILE A 33 3.27 -4.62 0.88
CA ILE A 33 2.47 -3.98 -0.18
C ILE A 33 0.99 -4.41 -0.10
N GLU A 34 0.73 -5.70 0.08
CA GLU A 34 -0.65 -6.22 0.16
C GLU A 34 -1.38 -5.79 1.44
N GLU A 35 -0.65 -5.62 2.54
CA GLU A 35 -1.19 -5.13 3.82
C GLU A 35 -1.59 -3.66 3.72
N GLU A 36 -0.79 -2.85 3.04
CA GLU A 36 -1.15 -1.47 2.70
C GLU A 36 -2.33 -1.43 1.73
N GLU A 37 -2.29 -2.19 0.64
CA GLU A 37 -3.31 -2.17 -0.42
C GLU A 37 -4.70 -2.62 0.06
N LYS A 38 -4.76 -3.67 0.88
CA LYS A 38 -6.02 -4.22 1.42
C LYS A 38 -6.45 -3.52 2.71
N GLY A 39 -5.67 -2.55 3.18
CA GLY A 39 -5.99 -1.78 4.37
C GLY A 39 -7.22 -0.89 4.12
N ASN A 40 -7.99 -0.65 5.18
CA ASN A 40 -9.07 0.32 5.11
C ASN A 40 -8.49 1.73 5.14
N HIS A 41 -8.71 2.49 4.07
CA HIS A 41 -8.21 3.86 3.96
C HIS A 41 -9.29 4.91 4.15
N PHE A 42 -8.86 6.13 4.48
CA PHE A 42 -9.72 7.29 4.62
C PHE A 42 -10.12 7.86 3.27
N CYS A 43 -11.41 8.12 3.10
CA CYS A 43 -11.94 8.86 1.95
C CYS A 43 -11.67 10.37 2.13
N PRO A 44 -11.17 11.07 1.09
CA PRO A 44 -10.97 12.53 1.15
C PRO A 44 -12.27 13.32 1.21
N GLN A 45 -13.39 12.77 0.73
CA GLN A 45 -14.66 13.48 0.65
C GLN A 45 -15.53 13.29 1.88
N CYS A 46 -15.72 12.04 2.34
CA CYS A 46 -16.62 11.74 3.46
C CYS A 46 -15.89 11.39 4.77
N GLY A 47 -14.55 11.36 4.78
CA GLY A 47 -13.74 11.05 5.96
C GLY A 47 -13.86 9.61 6.50
N ALA A 48 -14.68 8.76 5.89
CA ALA A 48 -14.88 7.39 6.34
C ALA A 48 -13.71 6.48 5.97
N LYS A 49 -13.42 5.49 6.82
CA LYS A 49 -12.44 4.42 6.58
C LYS A 49 -13.06 3.26 5.76
N SER A 50 -13.58 3.55 4.58
CA SER A 50 -14.32 2.60 3.74
C SER A 50 -13.92 2.69 2.27
N VAL A 51 -12.64 2.97 2.03
CA VAL A 51 -12.07 3.01 0.68
C VAL A 51 -11.39 1.69 0.38
N HIS A 52 -11.71 1.11 -0.78
CA HIS A 52 -11.04 -0.05 -1.34
C HIS A 52 -10.47 0.25 -2.74
N ARG A 53 -9.48 -0.53 -3.15
CA ARG A 53 -8.89 -0.45 -4.49
C ARG A 53 -9.77 -1.18 -5.50
N VAL A 54 -10.02 -0.55 -6.65
CA VAL A 54 -10.74 -1.18 -7.77
C VAL A 54 -9.75 -1.67 -8.83
N SER A 55 -8.78 -0.82 -9.18
CA SER A 55 -7.68 -1.15 -10.09
C SER A 55 -6.43 -0.38 -9.72
N ALA A 56 -5.32 -0.59 -10.43
CA ALA A 56 -4.09 0.14 -10.17
C ALA A 56 -4.31 1.65 -10.30
N GLY A 57 -4.12 2.38 -9.20
CA GLY A 57 -4.30 3.83 -9.15
C GLY A 57 -5.76 4.30 -9.05
N VAL A 58 -6.76 3.40 -9.13
CA VAL A 58 -8.19 3.77 -9.00
C VAL A 58 -8.75 3.21 -7.71
N TRP A 59 -9.26 4.12 -6.88
CA TRP A 59 -9.82 3.84 -5.57
C TRP A 59 -11.29 4.23 -5.53
N LYS A 60 -12.12 3.42 -4.86
CA LYS A 60 -13.56 3.67 -4.69
C LYS A 60 -13.90 3.66 -3.20
N CYS A 61 -14.71 4.63 -2.76
CA CYS A 61 -15.33 4.57 -1.44
C CYS A 61 -16.66 3.83 -1.50
N GLU A 62 -16.93 2.94 -0.55
CA GLU A 62 -18.22 2.24 -0.45
C GLU A 62 -19.35 3.13 0.09
N ARG A 63 -19.02 4.17 0.87
CA ARG A 63 -20.02 5.03 1.52
C ARG A 63 -20.58 6.11 0.61
N CYS A 64 -19.69 6.86 -0.05
CA CYS A 64 -20.07 7.97 -0.93
C CYS A 64 -19.94 7.63 -2.42
N GLU A 65 -19.51 6.41 -2.75
CA GLU A 65 -19.34 5.90 -4.12
C GLU A 65 -18.36 6.64 -5.03
N VAL A 66 -17.68 7.66 -4.50
CA VAL A 66 -16.68 8.45 -5.21
C VAL A 66 -15.51 7.56 -5.64
N LYS A 67 -15.15 7.69 -6.91
CA LYS A 67 -13.93 7.11 -7.49
C LYS A 67 -12.87 8.21 -7.60
N PHE A 68 -11.66 7.93 -7.16
CA PHE A 68 -10.56 8.88 -7.23
C PHE A 68 -9.25 8.20 -7.64
N THR A 69 -8.32 9.02 -8.12
CA THR A 69 -6.99 8.59 -8.54
C THR A 69 -6.00 8.71 -7.38
N GLY A 70 -5.16 7.71 -7.19
CA GLY A 70 -4.14 7.68 -6.15
C GLY A 70 -2.90 6.90 -6.60
N GLY A 71 -2.03 6.56 -5.66
CA GLY A 71 -0.92 5.64 -5.91
C GLY A 71 -1.42 4.23 -6.25
N ALA A 72 -0.51 3.42 -6.80
CA ALA A 72 -0.83 2.06 -7.24
C ALA A 72 -1.25 1.14 -6.10
N TYR A 73 -0.61 1.27 -4.93
CA TYR A 73 -0.83 0.46 -3.72
C TYR A 73 -1.32 1.29 -2.52
N THR A 74 -1.15 2.60 -2.56
CA THR A 74 -1.57 3.54 -1.52
C THR A 74 -2.44 4.64 -2.13
N PRO A 75 -3.58 5.01 -1.52
CA PRO A 75 -4.46 6.06 -2.07
C PRO A 75 -3.80 7.45 -2.03
N LYS A 76 -2.90 7.68 -1.07
CA LYS A 76 -2.05 8.87 -1.05
C LYS A 76 -0.89 8.64 -2.01
N GLY A 77 -0.84 9.40 -3.11
CA GLY A 77 0.28 9.34 -4.04
C GLY A 77 1.60 9.71 -3.36
N HIS A 78 2.65 8.95 -3.62
CA HIS A 78 4.00 9.38 -3.28
C HIS A 78 4.35 10.56 -4.18
N LYS A 79 4.75 11.70 -3.58
CA LYS A 79 5.36 12.78 -4.33
C LYS A 79 6.64 12.23 -4.95
N ILE A 80 6.71 12.16 -6.28
CA ILE A 80 7.98 11.92 -6.95
C ILE A 80 8.82 13.16 -6.64
N LYS A 81 9.89 12.99 -5.85
CA LYS A 81 10.91 14.03 -5.72
C LYS A 81 11.65 14.05 -7.05
N ILE A 82 11.15 14.85 -7.98
CA ILE A 82 11.92 15.26 -9.14
C ILE A 82 12.96 16.21 -8.55
N PRO A 83 14.27 15.92 -8.61
CA PRO A 83 15.26 16.89 -8.15
C PRO A 83 15.06 18.15 -9.00
N SER A 84 14.78 19.28 -8.36
CA SER A 84 14.96 20.56 -9.03
C SER A 84 16.44 20.69 -9.37
N ARG A 85 16.76 21.34 -10.50
CA ARG A 85 18.15 21.56 -10.94
C ARG A 85 19.06 22.08 -9.82
N GLU A 86 18.50 22.92 -8.94
CA GLU A 86 19.16 23.48 -7.75
C GLU A 86 19.78 22.41 -6.84
N SER A 87 19.09 21.29 -6.61
CA SER A 87 19.60 20.20 -5.76
C SER A 87 20.65 19.30 -6.42
N ALA A 88 20.89 19.46 -7.74
CA ALA A 88 21.96 18.78 -8.46
C ALA A 88 23.27 19.60 -8.41
N GLU A 89 23.16 20.94 -8.46
CA GLU A 89 24.29 21.87 -8.36
C GLU A 89 24.93 21.82 -6.96
N GLU A 90 24.13 21.67 -5.89
CA GLU A 90 24.63 21.49 -4.51
C GLU A 90 25.45 20.20 -4.31
N ILE A 91 25.30 19.19 -5.18
CA ILE A 91 26.06 17.93 -5.08
C ILE A 91 27.44 18.07 -5.74
N GLU A 92 27.56 18.88 -6.81
CA GLU A 92 28.84 19.15 -7.48
C GLU A 92 29.74 20.09 -6.67
N GLU A 93 29.20 21.00 -5.86
CA GLU A 93 29.99 21.89 -5.00
C GLU A 93 30.58 21.21 -3.75
N ILE A 94 30.13 19.98 -3.44
CA ILE A 94 30.58 19.21 -2.27
C ILE A 94 31.69 18.20 -2.66
N GLU A 95 31.88 17.89 -3.94
CA GLU A 95 33.06 17.17 -4.47
C GLU A 95 34.27 18.09 -4.67
#